data_AF-A0A498EQ97-F1
#
_entry.id   AF-A0A498EQ97-F1
#
_cell.length_a   1.000
_cell.length_b   1.000
_cell.length_c   1.000
_cell.angle_alpha   90.00
_cell.angle_beta   90.00
_cell.angle_gamma   90.00
#
_symmetry.space_group_name_H-M   'P 1'
#
loop_
_entity.id
_entity.type
_entity.pdbx_description
1 polymer ?
#
loop_
_entity_poly.entity_id
_entity_poly.type
_entity_poly.pdbx_seq_one_letter_code
_entity_poly.pdbx_strand_id
1 'polypeptide(L)'
;MISLVSDGPSDVEVAPFRNIVRPLAFVWPIFIWSEMGVRTVKNRMTVLVLSSKYAERQLIAEWLAGVVVAMSIGGGTLVLFVSTGQTGLLLGYVSGILFGPSLAIMTGIWSRSSWLFEVVYLMVWYVGPLNRAVPLDFVGATTASIETGAPFLFIGVSLA
;
A
#
# COMPACT_ATOMS: atom_id res chain seq x y z
N MET A 1 -8.83 24.25 15.87
CA MET A 1 -9.01 23.29 16.98
C MET A 1 -10.37 22.64 16.80
N ILE A 2 -10.43 21.51 16.08
CA ILE A 2 -11.61 20.66 15.95
C ILE A 2 -11.10 19.25 16.28
N SER A 3 -11.30 18.80 17.52
CA SER A 3 -11.02 17.41 17.87
C SER A 3 -12.13 16.56 17.28
N LEU A 4 -11.84 15.88 16.16
CA LEU A 4 -12.75 14.97 15.49
C LEU A 4 -12.81 13.58 16.18
N VAL A 5 -12.09 13.41 17.28
CA VAL A 5 -12.04 12.18 18.06
C VAL A 5 -12.51 12.52 19.48
N SER A 6 -13.62 11.92 19.89
CA SER A 6 -14.06 11.91 21.28
C SER A 6 -13.28 10.82 22.00
N ASP A 7 -12.34 11.18 22.87
CA ASP A 7 -11.61 10.21 23.72
C ASP A 7 -12.60 9.58 24.73
N GLY A 8 -13.23 8.48 24.31
CA GLY A 8 -14.12 7.67 25.13
C GLY A 8 -13.39 6.45 25.73
N PRO A 9 -13.95 5.81 26.77
CA PRO A 9 -13.35 4.59 27.36
C PRO A 9 -13.11 3.46 26.34
N SER A 10 -13.85 3.46 25.23
CA SER A 10 -13.65 2.56 24.09
C SER A 10 -12.31 2.77 23.37
N ASP A 11 -11.73 3.97 23.36
CA ASP A 11 -10.50 4.26 22.60
C ASP A 11 -9.27 3.52 23.13
N VAL A 12 -9.26 3.19 24.42
CA VAL A 12 -8.20 2.39 25.05
C VAL A 12 -8.27 0.93 24.57
N GLU A 13 -9.47 0.39 24.35
CA GLU A 13 -9.67 -0.97 23.86
C GLU A 13 -9.42 -1.10 22.35
N VAL A 14 -9.72 -0.06 21.55
CA VAL A 14 -9.48 -0.09 20.09
C VAL A 14 -8.07 0.33 19.72
N ALA A 15 -7.30 0.93 20.63
CA ALA A 15 -5.93 1.36 20.39
C ALA A 15 -5.00 0.22 19.92
N PRO A 16 -4.97 -0.98 20.53
CA PRO A 16 -4.14 -2.09 20.07
C PRO A 16 -4.53 -2.54 18.65
N PHE A 17 -5.82 -2.58 18.35
CA PHE A 17 -6.32 -2.96 17.03
C PHE A 17 -5.87 -1.96 15.95
N ARG A 18 -6.03 -0.67 16.22
CA ARG A 18 -5.60 0.40 15.32
C ARG A 18 -4.08 0.44 15.13
N ASN A 19 -3.33 0.18 16.20
CA ASN A 19 -1.88 0.37 16.23
C ASN A 19 -1.07 -0.85 15.79
N ILE A 20 -1.60 -2.06 15.94
CA ILE A 20 -0.86 -3.31 15.68
C ILE A 20 -1.54 -4.11 14.58
N VAL A 21 -2.85 -4.34 14.68
CA VAL A 21 -3.58 -5.20 13.73
C VAL A 21 -3.62 -4.55 12.34
N ARG A 22 -3.87 -3.24 12.28
CA ARG A 22 -3.95 -2.51 11.02
C ARG A 22 -2.63 -2.52 10.22
N PRO A 23 -1.46 -2.18 10.81
CA PRO A 23 -0.19 -2.28 10.10
C PRO A 23 0.14 -3.73 9.72
N LEU A 24 -0.14 -4.71 10.59
CA LEU A 24 0.11 -6.13 10.28
C LEU A 24 -0.72 -6.62 9.09
N ALA A 25 -1.98 -6.21 9.00
CA ALA A 25 -2.86 -6.56 7.88
C ALA A 25 -2.27 -6.10 6.54
N PHE A 26 -1.57 -4.96 6.54
CA PHE A 26 -0.87 -4.43 5.36
C PHE A 26 0.48 -5.11 5.07
N VAL A 27 1.04 -5.91 5.98
CA VAL A 27 2.21 -6.75 5.69
C VAL A 27 1.79 -7.99 4.91
N TRP A 28 0.64 -8.60 5.24
CA TRP A 28 0.18 -9.84 4.64
C TRP A 28 0.22 -9.89 3.09
N PRO A 29 -0.22 -8.88 2.33
CA PRO A 29 -0.20 -8.93 0.87
C PRO A 29 1.22 -8.97 0.26
N ILE A 30 2.28 -8.82 1.05
CA ILE A 30 3.67 -8.94 0.59
C ILE A 30 3.91 -10.22 -0.20
N PHE A 31 3.33 -11.35 0.23
CA PHE A 31 3.51 -12.64 -0.45
C PHE A 31 2.88 -12.67 -1.84
N ILE A 32 1.79 -11.92 -2.04
CA ILE A 32 1.10 -11.82 -3.33
C ILE A 32 1.84 -10.84 -4.24
N TRP A 33 2.21 -9.68 -3.70
CA TRP A 33 2.89 -8.62 -4.45
C TRP A 33 4.31 -9.00 -4.86
N SER A 34 5.03 -9.77 -4.03
CA SER A 34 6.40 -10.22 -4.31
C SER A 34 6.54 -11.00 -5.63
N GLU A 35 5.48 -11.69 -6.06
CA GLU A 35 5.46 -12.43 -7.32
C GLU A 35 5.03 -11.60 -8.54
N MET A 36 4.31 -10.48 -8.36
CA MET A 36 3.74 -9.70 -9.48
C MET A 36 4.83 -9.18 -10.43
N GLY A 37 5.89 -8.58 -9.90
CA GLY A 37 6.96 -8.03 -10.74
C GLY A 37 7.88 -9.09 -11.38
N VAL A 38 7.76 -10.37 -10.99
CA VAL A 38 8.78 -11.40 -11.29
C VAL A 38 8.17 -12.62 -11.99
N ARG A 39 6.84 -12.80 -11.95
CA ARG A 39 6.14 -13.98 -12.52
C ARG A 39 6.46 -14.21 -14.00
N THR A 40 6.62 -13.15 -14.77
CA THR A 40 6.86 -13.24 -16.22
C THR A 40 8.29 -13.73 -16.50
N VAL A 41 9.24 -13.35 -15.65
CA VAL A 41 10.63 -13.79 -15.71
C VAL A 41 10.77 -15.23 -15.23
N LYS A 42 10.19 -15.57 -14.06
CA LYS A 42 10.20 -16.93 -13.49
C LYS A 42 9.61 -17.95 -14.46
N ASN A 43 8.48 -17.63 -15.08
CA ASN A 43 7.81 -18.52 -16.03
C ASN A 43 8.36 -18.40 -17.47
N ARG A 44 9.44 -17.65 -17.69
CA ARG A 44 10.05 -17.40 -19.02
C ARG A 44 9.06 -16.87 -20.07
N MET A 45 8.01 -16.19 -19.62
CA MET A 45 6.98 -15.60 -20.47
C MET A 45 7.30 -14.17 -20.90
N THR A 46 8.39 -13.57 -20.41
CA THR A 46 8.77 -12.18 -20.72
C THR A 46 8.82 -11.90 -22.22
N VAL A 47 9.38 -12.82 -23.03
CA VAL A 47 9.46 -12.64 -24.49
C VAL A 47 8.08 -12.70 -25.15
N LEU A 48 7.18 -13.55 -24.66
CA LEU A 48 5.81 -13.67 -25.16
C LEU A 48 4.95 -12.44 -24.81
N VAL A 49 5.11 -11.93 -23.59
CA VAL A 49 4.41 -10.73 -23.09
C VAL A 49 4.88 -9.48 -23.84
N LEU A 50 6.20 -9.30 -23.99
CA LEU A 50 6.77 -8.14 -24.70
C LEU A 50 6.54 -8.18 -26.22
N SER A 51 6.39 -9.38 -26.81
CA SER A 51 6.03 -9.53 -28.22
C SER A 51 4.54 -9.32 -28.50
N SER A 52 3.72 -9.18 -27.45
CA SER A 52 2.28 -8.95 -27.60
C SER A 52 2.00 -7.50 -27.99
N LYS A 53 1.00 -7.32 -28.86
CA LYS A 53 0.47 -5.99 -29.24
C LYS A 53 -0.04 -5.18 -28.04
N TYR A 54 -0.31 -5.82 -26.91
CA TYR A 54 -0.93 -5.22 -25.73
C TYR A 54 -0.08 -5.36 -24.45
N ALA A 55 1.25 -5.36 -24.57
CA ALA A 55 2.17 -5.48 -23.43
C ALA A 55 1.89 -4.46 -22.32
N GLU A 56 1.61 -3.20 -22.66
CA GLU A 56 1.27 -2.15 -21.69
C GLU A 56 -0.05 -2.45 -20.95
N ARG A 57 -1.07 -2.96 -21.64
CA ARG A 57 -2.35 -3.31 -21.02
C ARG A 57 -2.22 -4.49 -20.06
N GLN A 58 -1.30 -5.43 -20.34
CA GLN A 58 -1.03 -6.54 -19.44
C GLN A 58 -0.34 -6.07 -18.15
N LEU A 59 0.56 -5.07 -18.26
CA LEU A 59 1.17 -4.44 -17.09
C LEU A 59 0.14 -3.70 -16.23
N ILE A 60 -0.77 -2.94 -16.87
CA ILE A 60 -1.87 -2.25 -16.17
C ILE A 60 -2.82 -3.26 -15.51
N ALA A 61 -3.14 -4.36 -16.18
CA ALA A 61 -4.00 -5.41 -15.62
C ALA A 61 -3.35 -6.09 -14.41
N GLU A 62 -2.04 -6.30 -14.44
CA GLU A 62 -1.27 -6.81 -13.31
C GLU A 62 -1.27 -5.84 -12.14
N TRP A 63 -1.01 -4.56 -12.41
CA TRP A 63 -1.11 -3.51 -11.39
C TRP A 63 -2.50 -3.44 -10.76
N LEU A 64 -3.57 -3.47 -11.57
CA LEU A 64 -4.96 -3.49 -11.09
C LEU A 64 -5.26 -4.72 -10.22
N ALA A 65 -4.72 -5.89 -10.55
CA ALA A 65 -4.87 -7.08 -9.71
C ALA A 65 -4.26 -6.87 -8.31
N GLY A 66 -3.07 -6.25 -8.24
CA GLY A 66 -2.44 -5.88 -6.97
C GLY A 66 -3.28 -4.89 -6.15
N VAL A 67 -3.87 -3.89 -6.81
CA VAL A 67 -4.78 -2.91 -6.20
C VAL A 67 -6.04 -3.58 -5.64
N VAL A 68 -6.65 -4.51 -6.38
CA VAL A 68 -7.84 -5.26 -5.92
C VAL A 68 -7.52 -6.10 -4.69
N VAL A 69 -6.35 -6.73 -4.64
CA VAL A 69 -5.88 -7.47 -3.45
C VAL A 69 -5.74 -6.53 -2.25
N ALA A 70 -5.12 -5.36 -2.44
CA ALA A 70 -4.97 -4.34 -1.41
C ALA A 70 -6.34 -3.87 -0.86
N MET A 71 -7.27 -3.58 -1.77
CA MET A 71 -8.64 -3.18 -1.44
C MET A 71 -9.40 -4.28 -0.71
N SER A 72 -9.20 -5.55 -1.08
CA SER A 72 -9.89 -6.68 -0.42
C SER A 72 -9.45 -6.82 1.03
N ILE A 73 -8.15 -6.64 1.30
CA ILE A 73 -7.57 -6.77 2.64
C ILE A 73 -7.99 -5.61 3.54
N GLY A 74 -8.06 -4.39 3.02
CA GLY A 74 -8.51 -3.23 3.80
C GLY A 74 -9.94 -2.76 3.48
N GLY A 75 -10.78 -3.62 2.91
CA GLY A 75 -12.14 -3.28 2.51
C GLY A 75 -12.99 -2.79 3.68
N GLY A 76 -12.85 -3.42 4.85
CA GLY A 76 -13.51 -2.97 6.08
C GLY A 76 -13.13 -1.55 6.50
N THR A 77 -11.85 -1.19 6.34
CA THR A 77 -11.37 0.18 6.60
C THR A 77 -11.85 1.19 5.56
N LEU A 78 -11.99 0.76 4.31
CA LEU A 78 -12.51 1.58 3.21
C LEU A 78 -13.98 1.95 3.46
N VAL A 79 -14.81 0.97 3.81
CA VAL A 79 -16.23 1.16 4.15
C VAL A 79 -16.37 2.10 5.36
N LEU A 80 -15.54 1.92 6.39
CA LEU A 80 -15.56 2.74 7.60
C LEU A 80 -15.16 4.20 7.34
N PHE A 81 -14.19 4.45 6.47
CA PHE A 81 -13.76 5.82 6.15
C PHE A 81 -14.72 6.54 5.21
N VAL A 82 -15.34 5.83 4.28
CA VAL A 82 -16.39 6.38 3.43
C VAL A 82 -17.63 6.72 4.25
N SER A 83 -18.01 5.87 5.20
CA SER A 83 -19.19 6.12 6.05
C SER A 83 -18.97 7.24 7.08
N THR A 84 -17.74 7.45 7.54
CA THR A 84 -17.40 8.49 8.53
C THR A 84 -16.98 9.83 7.90
N GLY A 85 -16.85 9.92 6.57
CA GLY A 85 -16.51 11.16 5.85
C GLY A 85 -15.08 11.67 6.12
N GLN A 86 -14.20 10.84 6.65
CA GLN A 86 -12.82 11.23 7.02
C GLN A 86 -11.89 11.20 5.79
N THR A 87 -12.00 12.23 4.94
CA THR A 87 -11.27 12.35 3.67
C THR A 87 -9.75 12.29 3.81
N GLY A 88 -9.18 12.84 4.89
CA GLY A 88 -7.73 12.79 5.13
C GLY A 88 -7.20 11.36 5.35
N LEU A 89 -7.92 10.55 6.15
CA LEU A 89 -7.55 9.15 6.39
C LEU A 89 -7.78 8.28 5.14
N LEU A 90 -8.78 8.63 4.33
CA LEU A 90 -9.03 7.97 3.06
C LEU A 90 -7.86 8.15 2.09
N LEU A 91 -7.25 9.35 2.03
CA LEU A 91 -6.10 9.63 1.17
C LEU A 91 -4.86 8.81 1.59
N GLY A 92 -4.57 8.72 2.89
CA GLY A 92 -3.50 7.86 3.40
C GLY A 92 -3.72 6.39 3.06
N TYR A 93 -4.96 5.93 3.18
CA TYR A 93 -5.32 4.56 2.85
C TYR A 93 -5.21 4.25 1.35
N VAL A 94 -5.63 5.18 0.48
CA VAL A 94 -5.47 5.05 -0.98
C VAL A 94 -3.99 5.04 -1.39
N SER A 95 -3.18 5.90 -0.79
CA SER A 95 -1.71 5.88 -0.95
C SER A 95 -1.14 4.48 -0.63
N GLY A 96 -1.56 3.90 0.50
CA GLY A 96 -1.24 2.53 0.91
C GLY A 96 -1.53 1.47 -0.15
N ILE A 97 -2.73 1.55 -0.74
CA ILE A 97 -3.21 0.60 -1.75
C ILE A 97 -2.38 0.67 -3.04
N LEU A 98 -2.01 1.87 -3.48
CA LEU A 98 -1.34 2.07 -4.77
C LEU A 98 0.17 1.80 -4.66
N PHE A 99 0.78 2.15 -3.52
CA PHE A 99 2.22 2.07 -3.32
C PHE A 99 2.77 0.65 -3.38
N GLY A 100 2.12 -0.31 -2.73
CA GLY A 100 2.56 -1.71 -2.69
C GLY A 100 2.70 -2.33 -4.09
N PRO A 101 1.64 -2.36 -4.91
CA PRO A 101 1.68 -2.87 -6.28
C PRO A 101 2.67 -2.15 -7.19
N SER A 102 2.76 -0.81 -7.11
CA SER A 102 3.71 -0.05 -7.94
C SER A 102 5.16 -0.35 -7.58
N LEU A 103 5.47 -0.45 -6.28
CA LEU A 103 6.80 -0.84 -5.80
C LEU A 103 7.16 -2.26 -6.26
N ALA A 104 6.22 -3.20 -6.16
CA ALA A 104 6.42 -4.58 -6.60
C ALA A 104 6.77 -4.70 -8.08
N ILE A 105 6.04 -3.98 -8.94
CA ILE A 105 6.30 -3.97 -10.38
C ILE A 105 7.65 -3.33 -10.69
N MET A 106 7.94 -2.15 -10.12
CA MET A 106 9.21 -1.43 -10.36
C MET A 106 10.42 -2.29 -9.96
N THR A 107 10.39 -2.84 -8.76
CA THR A 107 11.49 -3.65 -8.20
C THR A 107 11.64 -4.99 -8.91
N GLY A 108 10.54 -5.61 -9.35
CA GLY A 108 10.57 -6.86 -10.10
C GLY A 108 11.09 -6.69 -11.53
N ILE A 109 10.72 -5.61 -12.23
CA ILE A 109 11.28 -5.30 -13.56
C ILE A 109 12.79 -5.04 -13.47
N TRP A 110 13.24 -4.29 -12.46
CA TRP A 110 14.64 -3.90 -12.35
C TRP A 110 15.55 -5.05 -11.87
N SER A 111 15.16 -5.75 -10.81
CA SER A 111 15.99 -6.78 -10.18
C SER A 111 15.76 -8.19 -10.73
N ARG A 112 14.63 -8.42 -11.44
CA ARG A 112 14.16 -9.75 -11.85
C ARG A 112 14.07 -10.76 -10.70
N SER A 113 13.97 -10.26 -9.46
CA SER A 113 13.94 -11.05 -8.23
C SER A 113 12.90 -10.48 -7.28
N SER A 114 12.28 -11.35 -6.50
CA SER A 114 11.24 -11.00 -5.54
C SER A 114 11.83 -10.44 -4.23
N TRP A 115 13.12 -10.75 -3.98
CA TRP A 115 13.84 -10.35 -2.78
C TRP A 115 13.99 -8.83 -2.62
N LEU A 116 14.21 -8.10 -3.71
CA LEU A 116 14.39 -6.64 -3.64
C LEU A 116 13.10 -5.95 -3.17
N PHE A 117 11.95 -6.43 -3.64
CA PHE A 117 10.64 -5.97 -3.18
C PHE A 117 10.46 -6.23 -1.69
N GLU A 118 10.69 -7.47 -1.25
CA GLU A 118 10.48 -7.89 0.14
C GLU A 118 11.28 -7.01 1.11
N VAL A 119 12.57 -6.80 0.85
CA VAL A 119 13.44 -6.00 1.71
C VAL A 119 13.02 -4.53 1.73
N VAL A 120 12.79 -3.93 0.55
CA VAL A 120 12.45 -2.50 0.46
C VAL A 120 11.07 -2.24 1.08
N TYR A 121 10.09 -3.08 0.77
CA TYR A 121 8.74 -2.94 1.32
C TYR A 121 8.72 -3.10 2.84
N LEU A 122 9.39 -4.12 3.38
CA LEU A 122 9.47 -4.33 4.83
C LEU A 122 10.21 -3.18 5.53
N MET A 123 11.27 -2.64 4.92
CA MET A 123 12.01 -1.52 5.49
C MET A 123 11.15 -0.24 5.55
N VAL A 124 10.43 0.07 4.47
CA VAL A 124 9.51 1.23 4.43
C VAL A 124 8.35 1.02 5.41
N TRP A 125 7.78 -0.19 5.46
CA TRP A 125 6.71 -0.54 6.39
C TRP A 125 7.16 -0.42 7.85
N TYR A 126 8.38 -0.87 8.17
CA TYR A 126 8.94 -0.79 9.50
C TYR A 126 9.16 0.66 9.94
N VAL A 127 9.76 1.48 9.07
CA VAL A 127 10.09 2.87 9.43
C VAL A 127 8.83 3.75 9.48
N GLY A 128 7.92 3.63 8.52
CA GLY A 128 6.73 4.46 8.43
C GLY A 128 5.57 3.96 9.30
N PRO A 129 4.75 3.02 8.81
CA PRO A 129 3.58 2.51 9.52
C PRO A 129 3.83 1.98 10.94
N LEU A 130 4.91 1.22 11.17
CA LEU A 130 5.16 0.60 12.49
C LEU A 130 5.79 1.59 13.48
N ASN A 131 6.84 2.31 13.07
CA ASN A 131 7.56 3.29 13.92
C ASN A 131 6.92 4.69 13.93
N ARG A 132 5.86 4.93 13.16
CA ARG A 132 5.16 6.22 13.02
C ARG A 132 6.06 7.35 12.55
N ALA A 133 7.07 7.06 11.73
CA ALA A 133 7.85 8.12 11.11
C ALA A 133 6.98 8.86 10.09
N VAL A 134 6.59 10.09 10.45
CA VAL A 134 5.74 11.01 9.67
C VAL A 134 6.07 11.06 8.17
N PRO A 135 7.35 11.14 7.71
CA PRO A 135 7.66 11.24 6.28
C PRO A 135 7.52 9.91 5.50
N LEU A 136 7.52 8.77 6.17
CA LEU A 136 7.47 7.43 5.54
C LEU A 136 6.14 6.71 5.77
N ASP A 137 5.18 7.37 6.42
CA ASP A 137 3.85 6.84 6.70
C ASP A 137 2.95 6.88 5.46
N PHE A 138 3.21 5.97 4.53
CA PHE A 138 2.49 5.85 3.27
C PHE A 138 1.03 5.38 3.43
N VAL A 139 0.64 4.88 4.62
CA VAL A 139 -0.73 4.43 4.96
C VAL A 139 -1.52 5.53 5.69
N GLY A 140 -0.87 6.62 6.10
CA GLY A 140 -1.50 7.68 6.90
C GLY A 140 -1.96 7.18 8.27
N ALA A 141 -1.14 6.34 8.92
CA ALA A 141 -1.36 5.87 10.28
C ALA A 141 -1.35 7.00 11.34
N THR A 142 -0.74 8.15 11.02
CA THR A 142 -0.61 9.32 11.90
C THR A 142 -1.24 10.56 11.28
N THR A 143 -2.01 11.32 12.06
CA THR A 143 -2.64 12.59 11.66
C THR A 143 -1.60 13.63 11.19
N ALA A 144 -0.43 13.68 11.82
CA ALA A 144 0.67 14.55 11.42
C ALA A 144 1.21 14.27 10.00
N SER A 145 1.14 13.01 9.53
CA SER A 145 1.57 12.64 8.17
C SER A 145 0.60 13.14 7.11
N ILE A 146 -0.69 13.11 7.43
CA ILE A 146 -1.77 13.62 6.59
C ILE A 146 -1.68 15.14 6.48
N GLU A 147 -1.41 15.83 7.59
CA GLU A 147 -1.21 17.29 7.62
C GLU A 147 0.04 17.74 6.85
N THR A 148 1.08 16.90 6.83
CA THR A 148 2.32 17.15 6.06
C THR A 148 2.16 16.87 4.56
N GLY A 149 1.06 16.21 4.15
CA GLY A 149 0.79 15.88 2.75
C GLY A 149 1.63 14.71 2.20
N ALA A 150 2.27 13.91 3.05
CA ALA A 150 3.05 12.75 2.63
C ALA A 150 2.29 11.76 1.73
N PRO A 151 0.98 11.49 1.93
CA PRO A 151 0.21 10.60 1.05
C PRO A 151 0.17 11.04 -0.41
N PHE A 152 0.22 12.35 -0.70
CA PHE A 152 0.19 12.85 -2.08
C PHE A 152 1.47 12.50 -2.84
N LEU A 153 2.63 12.54 -2.18
CA LEU A 153 3.90 12.15 -2.78
C LEU A 153 3.89 10.66 -3.15
N PHE A 154 3.40 9.81 -2.26
CA PHE A 154 3.30 8.38 -2.54
C PHE A 154 2.30 8.05 -3.64
N ILE A 155 1.17 8.74 -3.72
CA ILE A 155 0.23 8.60 -4.84
C ILE A 155 0.91 9.03 -6.15
N GLY A 156 1.61 10.17 -6.16
CA GLY A 156 2.34 10.66 -7.33
C GLY A 156 3.41 9.67 -7.80
N VAL A 157 4.21 9.15 -6.88
CA VAL A 157 5.24 8.14 -7.16
C VAL A 157 4.63 6.81 -7.62
N SER A 158 3.46 6.44 -7.12
CA SER A 158 2.80 5.19 -7.51
C SER A 158 2.21 5.24 -8.92
N LEU A 159 1.89 6.44 -9.42
CA LEU A 159 1.31 6.67 -10.75
C LEU A 159 2.33 7.11 -11.81
N ALA A 160 3.57 7.43 -11.41
CA ALA A 160 4.68 7.80 -12.29
C ALA A 160 5.37 6.56 -12.86
#